data_AF-A0AAW2JUB3-F1
#
_entry.id   AF-A0AAW2JUB3-F1
#
_cell.length_a   1.000
_cell.length_b   1.000
_cell.length_c   1.000
_cell.angle_alpha   90.00
_cell.angle_beta   90.00
_cell.angle_gamma   90.00
#
_symmetry.space_group_name_H-M   'P 1'
#
loop_
_entity.id
_entity.type
_entity.pdbx_description
1 polymer ?
#
loop_
_entity_poly.entity_id
_entity_poly.type
_entity_poly.pdbx_seq_one_letter_code
_entity_poly.pdbx_strand_id
1 'polypeptide(L)'
;MHAIKVRGEETFQINLLCNHHSCPQIFVVKNVKTNWIKDKYLQKFKSDPKRCVKGFRLDIINDLRVNVSRHQAYRAKKTALKEIEGSPEWQYARLWDYADEVRKTNPGSTVLVGTEQIEGEERFNRFYMCFGALKAGFRAGCRPIIGVDGCHLKGPHGGILLTAVGVDPNNNLFPIAYAVVSKECRETWEWFLILLKHDLDIVRQDEYTFMSDKQKGLIQAFEEVFPAKKSDDCQQFSGLGVTLVRPLSVICC
;
A
#
# COMPACT_ATOMS: atom_id res chain seq x y z
N MET A 1 6.57 -19.20 -48.17
CA MET A 1 7.25 -20.31 -47.47
C MET A 1 6.19 -21.15 -46.78
N HIS A 2 6.17 -22.46 -47.02
CA HIS A 2 5.27 -23.39 -46.33
C HIS A 2 6.12 -24.37 -45.52
N ALA A 3 5.85 -24.44 -44.21
CA ALA A 3 6.57 -25.29 -43.28
C ALA A 3 5.58 -26.11 -42.45
N ILE A 4 5.92 -27.37 -42.17
CA ILE A 4 5.12 -28.30 -41.38
C ILE A 4 5.93 -28.72 -40.15
N LYS A 5 5.29 -28.79 -38.98
CA LYS A 5 5.93 -29.31 -37.76
C LYS A 5 6.19 -30.81 -37.93
N VAL A 6 7.41 -31.25 -37.69
CA VAL A 6 7.77 -32.67 -37.75
C VAL A 6 7.16 -33.39 -36.54
N ARG A 7 6.48 -34.52 -36.77
CA ARG A 7 5.84 -35.29 -35.70
C ARG A 7 6.91 -35.85 -34.77
N GLY A 8 6.79 -35.59 -33.47
CA GLY A 8 7.73 -36.09 -32.46
C GLY A 8 8.94 -35.19 -32.20
N GLU A 9 9.07 -34.07 -32.92
CA GLU A 9 10.20 -33.14 -32.78
C GLU A 9 9.72 -31.69 -32.55
N GLU A 10 10.62 -30.85 -32.05
CA GLU A 10 10.44 -29.39 -31.98
C GLU A 10 10.96 -28.66 -33.23
N THR A 11 11.06 -29.38 -34.34
CA THR A 11 11.58 -28.87 -35.62
C THR A 11 10.46 -28.68 -36.63
N PHE A 12 10.69 -27.78 -37.59
CA PHE A 12 9.81 -27.56 -38.73
C PHE A 12 10.55 -27.90 -40.01
N GLN A 13 9.91 -28.68 -40.88
CA GLN A 13 10.43 -28.96 -42.22
C GLN A 13 9.83 -27.98 -43.21
N ILE A 14 10.68 -27.32 -44.00
CA ILE A 14 10.25 -26.44 -45.09
C ILE A 14 9.95 -27.31 -46.30
N ASN A 15 8.67 -27.45 -46.65
CA ASN A 15 8.24 -28.26 -47.79
C ASN A 15 8.17 -27.44 -49.09
N LEU A 16 8.05 -26.11 -48.99
CA LEU A 16 8.03 -25.23 -50.14
C LEU A 16 8.70 -23.89 -49.83
N LEU A 17 9.75 -23.58 -50.59
CA LEU A 17 10.47 -22.32 -50.54
C LEU A 17 10.42 -21.62 -51.90
N CYS A 18 9.55 -20.63 -52.04
CA CYS A 18 9.54 -19.74 -53.20
C CYS A 18 10.49 -18.57 -52.95
N ASN A 19 11.59 -18.51 -53.70
CA ASN A 19 12.62 -17.47 -53.57
C ASN A 19 12.16 -16.11 -54.12
N HIS A 20 11.26 -16.10 -55.10
CA HIS A 20 10.60 -14.89 -55.59
C HIS A 20 9.21 -14.78 -54.95
N HIS A 21 9.00 -13.76 -54.13
CA HIS A 21 7.72 -13.50 -53.49
C HIS A 21 7.40 -12.01 -53.49
N SER A 22 6.16 -11.69 -53.84
CA SER A 22 5.57 -10.34 -53.76
C SER A 22 4.58 -10.27 -52.59
N CYS A 23 4.87 -10.98 -51.49
CA CYS A 23 3.98 -11.02 -50.34
C CYS A 23 3.82 -9.60 -49.76
N PRO A 24 2.59 -9.09 -49.65
CA PRO A 24 2.36 -7.83 -48.96
C PRO A 24 2.76 -7.98 -47.49
N GLN A 25 3.25 -6.91 -46.87
CA GLN A 25 3.45 -6.88 -45.42
C GLN A 25 2.08 -7.01 -44.73
N ILE A 26 1.75 -8.22 -44.29
CA ILE A 26 0.52 -8.48 -43.53
C ILE A 26 0.80 -8.14 -42.07
N PHE A 27 0.37 -6.95 -41.67
CA PHE A 27 0.51 -6.49 -40.28
C PHE A 27 -0.51 -7.12 -39.33
N VAL A 28 -1.51 -7.85 -39.83
CA VAL A 28 -2.56 -8.48 -39.02
C VAL A 28 -2.25 -9.97 -38.84
N VAL A 29 -1.68 -10.32 -37.70
CA VAL A 29 -1.27 -11.70 -37.39
C VAL A 29 -2.21 -12.31 -36.35
N LYS A 30 -3.01 -13.32 -36.74
CA LYS A 30 -3.99 -14.00 -35.86
C LYS A 30 -3.37 -14.75 -34.68
N ASN A 31 -2.08 -15.05 -34.77
CA ASN A 31 -1.32 -15.81 -33.77
C ASN A 31 -0.77 -14.94 -32.63
N VAL A 32 -0.79 -13.61 -32.76
CA VAL A 32 -0.38 -12.71 -31.69
C VAL A 32 -1.53 -12.55 -30.70
N LYS A 33 -1.55 -13.43 -29.69
CA LYS A 33 -2.56 -13.42 -28.61
C LYS A 33 -2.16 -12.47 -27.49
N THR A 34 -3.16 -11.98 -26.76
CA THR A 34 -2.97 -11.08 -25.61
C THR A 34 -2.04 -11.66 -24.54
N ASN A 35 -2.16 -12.95 -24.22
CA ASN A 35 -1.31 -13.60 -23.22
C ASN A 35 0.16 -13.61 -23.66
N TRP A 36 0.41 -13.95 -24.92
CA TRP A 36 1.78 -13.92 -25.46
C TRP A 36 2.38 -12.51 -25.44
N ILE A 37 1.60 -11.47 -25.78
CA ILE A 37 2.03 -10.07 -25.63
C ILE A 37 2.36 -9.76 -24.16
N LYS A 38 1.48 -10.14 -23.24
CA LYS A 38 1.66 -9.94 -21.80
C LYS A 38 2.97 -10.59 -21.33
N ASP A 39 3.20 -11.86 -21.64
CA ASP A 39 4.41 -12.60 -21.25
C ASP A 39 5.69 -11.97 -21.84
N LYS A 40 5.67 -11.64 -23.14
CA LYS A 40 6.82 -11.05 -23.83
C LYS A 40 7.25 -9.69 -23.25
N TYR A 41 6.28 -8.87 -22.82
CA TYR A 41 6.53 -7.52 -22.32
C TYR A 41 6.43 -7.40 -20.80
N LEU A 42 6.33 -8.52 -20.06
CA LEU A 42 6.16 -8.51 -18.61
C LEU A 42 7.27 -7.73 -17.90
N GLN A 43 8.52 -7.92 -18.32
CA GLN A 43 9.67 -7.19 -17.75
C GLN A 43 9.60 -5.69 -18.02
N LYS A 44 9.08 -5.27 -19.18
CA LYS A 44 8.90 -3.85 -19.52
C LYS A 44 7.87 -3.19 -18.60
N PHE A 45 6.85 -3.93 -18.20
CA PHE A 45 5.88 -3.45 -17.21
C PHE A 45 6.41 -3.46 -15.78
N LYS A 46 7.35 -4.35 -15.44
CA LYS A 46 8.06 -4.28 -14.15
C LYS A 46 8.93 -3.03 -14.05
N SER A 47 9.61 -2.65 -15.14
CA SER A 47 10.46 -1.45 -15.18
C SER A 47 9.68 -0.15 -15.32
N ASP A 48 8.59 -0.14 -16.11
CA ASP A 48 7.72 1.02 -16.31
C ASP A 48 6.23 0.62 -16.23
N PRO A 49 5.66 0.51 -15.01
CA PRO A 49 4.25 0.20 -14.83
C PRO A 49 3.32 1.30 -15.38
N LYS A 50 3.79 2.56 -15.38
CA LYS A 50 3.00 3.74 -15.77
C LYS A 50 2.92 3.92 -17.29
N ARG A 51 3.70 3.17 -18.08
CA ARG A 51 3.69 3.17 -19.55
C ARG A 51 2.28 3.27 -20.13
N CYS A 52 1.95 4.37 -20.80
CA CYS A 52 0.59 4.55 -21.30
C CYS A 52 0.25 3.52 -22.39
N VAL A 53 -1.03 3.12 -22.50
CA VAL A 53 -1.46 2.08 -23.46
C VAL A 53 -1.12 2.47 -24.90
N LYS A 54 -1.18 3.76 -25.24
CA LYS A 54 -0.80 4.29 -26.56
C LYS A 54 0.69 4.05 -26.83
N GLY A 55 1.55 4.39 -25.89
CA GLY A 55 2.99 4.17 -25.97
C GLY A 55 3.32 2.68 -26.06
N PHE A 56 2.71 1.86 -25.20
CA PHE A 56 2.88 0.40 -25.23
C PHE A 56 2.47 -0.22 -26.57
N ARG A 57 1.36 0.24 -27.16
CA ARG A 57 0.95 -0.21 -28.50
C ARG A 57 1.99 0.14 -29.57
N LEU A 58 2.58 1.34 -29.52
CA LEU A 58 3.63 1.74 -30.46
C LEU A 58 4.88 0.89 -30.28
N ASP A 59 5.24 0.56 -29.03
CA ASP A 59 6.35 -0.35 -28.74
C ASP A 59 6.14 -1.70 -29.43
N ILE A 60 4.95 -2.31 -29.30
CA ILE A 60 4.62 -3.59 -29.96
C ILE A 60 4.77 -3.49 -31.49
N ILE A 61 4.26 -2.41 -32.08
CA ILE A 61 4.30 -2.19 -33.53
C ILE A 61 5.75 -2.03 -34.01
N ASN A 62 6.57 -1.30 -33.28
CA ASN A 62 7.97 -1.05 -33.64
C ASN A 62 8.83 -2.31 -33.46
N ASP A 63 8.65 -3.01 -32.35
CA ASP A 63 9.46 -4.16 -31.95
C ASP A 63 9.12 -5.42 -32.77
N LEU A 64 7.84 -5.62 -33.09
CA LEU A 64 7.36 -6.85 -33.74
C LEU A 64 6.89 -6.67 -35.18
N ARG A 65 6.75 -5.42 -35.65
CA ARG A 65 6.15 -5.11 -36.95
C ARG A 65 4.77 -5.73 -37.14
N VAL A 66 3.99 -5.85 -36.06
CA VAL A 66 2.60 -6.35 -36.06
C VAL A 66 1.65 -5.27 -35.56
N ASN A 67 0.52 -5.10 -36.23
CA ASN A 67 -0.54 -4.21 -35.79
C ASN A 67 -1.40 -4.91 -34.73
N VAL A 68 -1.46 -4.31 -33.54
CA VAL A 68 -2.32 -4.75 -32.44
C VAL A 68 -3.37 -3.69 -32.16
N SER A 69 -4.59 -4.12 -31.82
CA SER A 69 -5.64 -3.19 -31.42
C SER A 69 -5.30 -2.54 -30.08
N ARG A 70 -5.84 -1.33 -29.85
CA ARG A 70 -5.74 -0.66 -28.53
C ARG A 70 -6.32 -1.52 -27.40
N HIS A 71 -7.40 -2.25 -27.67
CA HIS A 71 -8.02 -3.15 -26.69
C HIS A 71 -7.13 -4.34 -26.34
N GLN A 72 -6.44 -4.95 -27.31
CA GLN A 72 -5.47 -6.02 -27.05
C GLN A 72 -4.30 -5.51 -26.21
N ALA A 73 -3.73 -4.35 -26.55
CA ALA A 73 -2.65 -3.74 -25.78
C ALA A 73 -3.08 -3.38 -24.35
N TYR A 74 -4.29 -2.83 -24.18
CA TYR A 74 -4.87 -2.56 -22.86
C TYR A 74 -5.03 -3.85 -22.04
N ARG A 75 -5.62 -4.91 -22.61
CA ARG A 75 -5.81 -6.18 -21.89
C ARG A 75 -4.48 -6.81 -21.51
N ALA A 76 -3.49 -6.82 -22.40
CA ALA A 76 -2.16 -7.36 -22.11
C ALA A 76 -1.51 -6.58 -20.95
N LYS A 77 -1.55 -5.24 -20.99
CA LYS A 77 -1.06 -4.40 -19.89
C LYS A 77 -1.80 -4.69 -18.58
N LYS A 78 -3.15 -4.72 -18.61
CA LYS A 78 -3.97 -4.94 -17.42
C LYS A 78 -3.67 -6.28 -16.76
N THR A 79 -3.56 -7.35 -17.55
CA THR A 79 -3.23 -8.69 -17.03
C THR A 79 -1.80 -8.75 -16.52
N ALA A 80 -0.84 -8.10 -17.20
CA ALA A 80 0.55 -8.04 -16.75
C ALA A 80 0.66 -7.34 -15.39
N LEU A 81 0.01 -6.18 -15.23
CA LEU A 81 0.00 -5.46 -13.95
C LEU A 81 -0.66 -6.27 -12.85
N LYS A 82 -1.79 -6.94 -13.12
CA LYS A 82 -2.42 -7.84 -12.15
C LYS A 82 -1.50 -8.99 -11.71
N GLU A 83 -0.69 -9.52 -12.62
CA GLU A 83 0.28 -10.58 -12.31
C GLU A 83 1.49 -10.04 -11.52
N ILE A 84 1.94 -8.82 -11.81
CA ILE A 84 3.06 -8.18 -11.11
C ILE A 84 2.67 -7.75 -9.70
N GLU A 85 1.51 -7.09 -9.56
CA GLU A 85 0.99 -6.61 -8.28
C GLU A 85 0.46 -7.76 -7.42
N GLY A 86 0.04 -8.85 -8.06
CA GLY A 86 -0.67 -9.94 -7.42
C GLY A 86 -2.14 -9.60 -7.18
N SER A 87 -2.88 -10.55 -6.61
CA SER A 87 -4.26 -10.29 -6.22
C SER A 87 -4.28 -9.68 -4.81
N PRO A 88 -5.09 -8.63 -4.57
CA PRO A 88 -5.23 -8.07 -3.23
C PRO A 88 -5.62 -9.14 -2.20
N GLU A 89 -6.49 -10.08 -2.58
CA GLU A 89 -6.94 -11.18 -1.72
C GLU A 89 -5.75 -12.03 -1.25
N TRP A 90 -4.81 -12.33 -2.17
CA TRP A 90 -3.59 -13.04 -1.84
C TRP A 90 -2.66 -12.23 -0.95
N GLN A 91 -2.57 -10.90 -1.14
CA GLN A 91 -1.77 -10.03 -0.26
C GLN A 91 -2.34 -10.00 1.17
N TYR A 92 -3.66 -9.88 1.33
CA TYR A 92 -4.32 -9.92 2.63
C TYR A 92 -4.16 -11.29 3.32
N ALA A 93 -4.21 -12.39 2.56
CA ALA A 93 -3.99 -13.73 3.09
C ALA A 93 -2.59 -13.89 3.72
N ARG A 94 -1.60 -13.13 3.25
CA ARG A 94 -0.21 -13.15 3.75
C ARG A 94 0.07 -12.21 4.92
N LEU A 95 -0.92 -11.44 5.40
CA LEU A 95 -0.71 -10.51 6.52
C LEU A 95 -0.29 -11.24 7.80
N TRP A 96 -0.80 -12.46 8.01
CA TRP A 96 -0.41 -13.30 9.15
C TRP A 96 1.05 -13.73 9.06
N ASP A 97 1.46 -14.28 7.91
CA ASP A 97 2.86 -14.64 7.65
C ASP A 97 3.79 -13.43 7.85
N TYR A 98 3.38 -12.26 7.35
CA TYR A 98 4.13 -11.02 7.51
C TYR A 98 4.22 -10.60 8.99
N ALA A 99 3.11 -10.66 9.72
CA ALA A 99 3.09 -10.31 11.13
C ALA A 99 3.99 -11.25 11.94
N ASP A 100 3.95 -12.55 11.67
CA ASP A 100 4.78 -13.54 12.33
C ASP A 100 6.27 -13.35 12.00
N GLU A 101 6.61 -13.11 10.74
CA GLU A 101 8.00 -12.88 10.35
C GLU A 101 8.55 -11.58 10.97
N VAL A 102 7.75 -10.52 11.09
CA VAL A 102 8.16 -9.31 11.81
C VAL A 102 8.40 -9.61 13.28
N ARG A 103 7.48 -10.29 13.97
CA ARG A 103 7.64 -10.62 15.40
C ARG A 103 8.90 -11.44 15.64
N LYS A 104 9.22 -12.35 14.71
CA LYS A 104 10.42 -13.20 14.74
C LYS A 104 11.71 -12.42 14.47
N THR A 105 11.73 -11.57 13.45
CA THR A 105 12.94 -10.86 13.00
C THR A 105 13.22 -9.57 13.76
N ASN A 106 12.19 -8.94 14.32
CA ASN A 106 12.27 -7.68 15.05
C ASN A 106 11.65 -7.83 16.45
N PRO A 107 12.35 -8.47 17.39
CA PRO A 107 11.87 -8.63 18.77
C PRO A 107 11.47 -7.28 19.41
N GLY A 108 10.41 -7.30 20.22
CA GLY A 108 9.85 -6.10 20.86
C GLY A 108 8.87 -5.31 19.99
N SER A 109 8.70 -5.70 18.71
CA SER A 109 7.66 -5.13 17.85
C SER A 109 6.28 -5.62 18.23
N THR A 110 5.29 -4.73 18.18
CA THR A 110 3.88 -5.09 18.25
C THR A 110 3.36 -5.17 16.83
N VAL A 111 2.79 -6.31 16.47
CA VAL A 111 2.00 -6.46 15.24
C VAL A 111 0.70 -7.11 15.63
N LEU A 112 -0.43 -6.56 15.19
CA LEU A 112 -1.75 -7.12 15.46
C LEU A 112 -2.55 -7.15 14.16
N VAL A 113 -3.15 -8.29 13.87
CA VAL A 113 -4.09 -8.47 12.76
C VAL A 113 -5.43 -8.81 13.38
N GLY A 114 -6.46 -8.05 13.03
CA GLY A 114 -7.83 -8.22 13.52
C GLY A 114 -8.77 -8.51 12.37
N THR A 115 -9.61 -9.51 12.56
CA THR A 115 -10.67 -9.91 11.64
C THR A 115 -12.03 -9.72 12.28
N GLU A 116 -13.06 -9.68 11.43
CA GLU A 116 -14.45 -9.64 11.83
C GLU A 116 -15.25 -10.69 11.06
N GLN A 117 -16.26 -11.28 11.71
CA GLN A 117 -17.19 -12.20 11.06
C GLN A 117 -18.31 -11.39 10.43
N ILE A 118 -18.37 -11.37 9.10
CA ILE A 118 -19.45 -10.74 8.34
C ILE A 118 -20.07 -11.81 7.46
N GLU A 119 -21.39 -12.03 7.61
CA GLU A 119 -22.14 -12.99 6.78
C GLU A 119 -21.58 -14.42 6.81
N GLY A 120 -20.93 -14.81 7.92
CA GLY A 120 -20.30 -16.13 8.07
C GLY A 120 -18.92 -16.26 7.43
N GLU A 121 -18.37 -15.17 6.90
CA GLU A 121 -17.00 -15.10 6.39
C GLU A 121 -16.12 -14.27 7.31
N GLU A 122 -14.90 -14.76 7.53
CA GLU A 122 -13.86 -13.99 8.21
C GLU A 122 -13.29 -12.94 7.25
N ARG A 123 -13.48 -11.66 7.58
CA ARG A 123 -13.00 -10.54 6.79
C ARG A 123 -11.95 -9.75 7.56
N PHE A 124 -10.97 -9.22 6.85
CA PHE A 124 -10.00 -8.30 7.41
C PHE A 124 -10.72 -7.05 7.95
N ASN A 125 -10.47 -6.70 9.22
CA ASN A 125 -11.04 -5.52 9.86
C ASN A 125 -9.96 -4.45 10.10
N ARG A 126 -8.84 -4.86 10.72
CA ARG A 126 -7.80 -3.93 11.18
C ARG A 126 -6.42 -4.57 11.27
N PHE A 127 -5.40 -3.73 11.15
CA PHE A 127 -3.99 -4.06 11.31
C PHE A 127 -3.31 -2.97 12.12
N TYR A 128 -2.41 -3.32 13.04
CA TYR A 128 -1.57 -2.37 13.75
C TYR A 128 -0.12 -2.85 13.75
N MET A 129 0.82 -1.91 13.62
CA MET A 129 2.24 -2.18 13.69
C MET A 129 3.01 -1.06 14.38
N CYS A 130 3.90 -1.46 15.29
CA CYS A 130 4.86 -0.58 15.94
C CYS A 130 6.15 -1.36 16.19
N PHE A 131 7.24 -0.98 15.53
CA PHE A 131 8.52 -1.69 15.63
C PHE A 131 9.18 -1.46 16.98
N GLY A 132 9.78 -2.51 17.56
CA GLY A 132 10.47 -2.41 18.86
C GLY A 132 11.57 -1.35 18.85
N ALA A 133 12.31 -1.25 17.75
CA ALA A 133 13.35 -0.23 17.56
C ALA A 133 12.77 1.21 17.55
N LEU A 134 11.58 1.42 16.97
CA LEU A 134 10.93 2.74 16.95
C LEU A 134 10.40 3.13 18.33
N LYS A 135 9.82 2.17 19.08
CA LYS A 135 9.44 2.40 20.49
C LYS A 135 10.64 2.82 21.34
N ALA A 136 11.77 2.12 21.17
CA ALA A 136 13.00 2.43 21.89
C ALA A 136 13.59 3.77 21.46
N GLY A 137 13.68 4.03 20.15
CA GLY A 137 14.24 5.27 19.60
C GLY A 137 13.44 6.51 19.98
N PHE A 138 12.11 6.42 19.95
CA PHE A 138 11.25 7.52 20.38
C PHE A 138 11.47 7.84 21.86
N ARG A 139 11.40 6.84 22.74
CA ARG A 139 11.60 7.03 24.19
C ARG A 139 13.01 7.48 24.56
N ALA A 140 14.03 7.08 23.80
CA ALA A 140 15.42 7.38 24.11
C ALA A 140 15.82 8.82 23.76
N GLY A 141 15.14 9.49 22.83
CA GLY A 141 15.60 10.80 22.39
C GLY A 141 14.65 11.64 21.57
N CYS A 142 13.46 11.16 21.17
CA CYS A 142 12.51 12.06 20.51
C CYS A 142 11.94 13.07 21.50
N ARG A 143 11.56 14.24 20.98
CA ARG A 143 10.79 15.23 21.72
C ARG A 143 9.44 14.60 22.11
N PRO A 144 8.84 14.97 23.25
CA PRO A 144 7.56 14.42 23.67
C PRO A 144 6.40 15.09 22.91
N ILE A 145 6.49 15.06 21.58
CA ILE A 145 5.51 15.59 20.64
C ILE A 145 5.13 14.44 19.70
N ILE A 146 3.84 14.16 19.60
CA ILE A 146 3.29 13.08 18.78
C ILE A 146 2.23 13.65 17.85
N GLY A 147 2.51 13.62 16.54
CA GLY A 147 1.52 13.86 15.51
C GLY A 147 0.75 12.57 15.18
N VAL A 148 -0.57 12.65 15.08
CA VAL A 148 -1.42 11.57 14.58
C VAL A 148 -2.28 12.06 13.42
N ASP A 149 -2.38 11.24 12.39
CA ASP A 149 -3.13 11.55 11.17
C ASP A 149 -3.72 10.28 10.54
N GLY A 150 -4.87 10.43 9.89
CA GLY A 150 -5.55 9.41 9.11
C GLY A 150 -5.62 9.79 7.64
N CYS A 151 -5.32 8.87 6.73
CA CYS A 151 -5.47 9.11 5.30
C CYS A 151 -6.14 7.94 4.56
N HIS A 152 -6.89 8.25 3.51
CA HIS A 152 -7.58 7.25 2.71
C HIS A 152 -6.60 6.42 1.86
N LEU A 153 -6.65 5.11 2.01
CA LEU A 153 -5.93 4.18 1.14
C LEU A 153 -6.57 4.14 -0.25
N LYS A 154 -5.73 4.27 -1.28
CA LYS A 154 -6.15 4.12 -2.67
C LYS A 154 -5.98 2.67 -3.08
N GLY A 155 -7.09 2.00 -3.36
CA GLY A 155 -7.08 0.62 -3.80
C GLY A 155 -8.49 0.05 -3.94
N PRO A 156 -8.63 -1.18 -4.46
CA PRO A 156 -9.92 -1.81 -4.65
C PRO A 156 -10.70 -2.02 -3.35
N HIS A 157 -10.01 -2.14 -2.21
CA HIS A 157 -10.62 -2.38 -0.89
C HIS A 157 -10.68 -1.12 0.00
N GLY A 158 -10.12 0.01 -0.43
CA GLY A 158 -10.10 1.25 0.34
C GLY A 158 -9.46 1.09 1.73
N GLY A 159 -10.06 1.73 2.73
CA GLY A 159 -9.59 1.75 4.11
C GLY A 159 -8.88 3.05 4.49
N ILE A 160 -8.49 3.13 5.76
CA ILE A 160 -7.83 4.28 6.36
C ILE A 160 -6.49 3.83 6.93
N LEU A 161 -5.43 4.55 6.57
CA LEU A 161 -4.12 4.42 7.19
C LEU A 161 -4.02 5.47 8.31
N LEU A 162 -4.07 5.02 9.55
CA LEU A 162 -3.76 5.82 10.73
C LEU A 162 -2.26 5.78 10.98
N THR A 163 -1.67 6.91 11.32
CA THR A 163 -0.23 7.04 11.55
C THR A 163 0.04 7.83 12.81
N ALA A 164 1.14 7.48 13.49
CA ALA A 164 1.72 8.24 14.57
C ALA A 164 3.18 8.55 14.25
N VAL A 165 3.54 9.83 14.36
CA VAL A 165 4.89 10.35 14.10
C VAL A 165 5.35 11.20 15.27
N GLY A 166 6.61 11.10 15.63
CA GLY A 166 7.29 11.96 16.58
C GLY A 166 8.18 12.99 15.89
N VAL A 167 8.89 13.76 16.70
CA VAL A 167 9.93 14.68 16.22
C VAL A 167 11.24 14.35 16.92
N ASP A 168 12.28 14.08 16.15
CA ASP A 168 13.61 13.78 16.70
C ASP A 168 14.32 15.07 17.20
N PRO A 169 15.49 14.97 17.88
CA PRO A 169 16.26 16.14 18.31
C PRO A 169 16.64 17.09 17.17
N ASN A 170 16.80 16.56 15.96
CA ASN A 170 17.18 17.27 14.74
C ASN A 170 16.00 17.89 13.99
N ASN A 171 14.79 17.88 14.58
CA ASN A 171 13.55 18.37 13.97
C ASN A 171 13.10 17.59 12.73
N ASN A 172 13.53 16.34 12.57
CA ASN A 172 12.98 15.45 11.54
C ASN A 172 11.76 14.71 12.06
N LEU A 173 10.86 14.34 11.14
CA LEU A 173 9.76 13.43 11.44
C LEU A 173 10.32 12.04 11.75
N PHE A 174 9.90 11.47 12.87
CA PHE A 174 10.27 10.14 13.32
C PHE A 174 9.04 9.22 13.27
N PRO A 175 8.98 8.20 12.41
CA PRO A 175 7.83 7.28 12.40
C PRO A 175 7.75 6.49 13.71
N ILE A 176 6.56 6.36 14.28
CA ILE A 176 6.35 5.60 15.51
C ILE A 176 5.56 4.32 15.22
N ALA A 177 4.32 4.49 14.76
CA ALA A 177 3.40 3.38 14.54
C ALA A 177 2.44 3.71 13.40
N TYR A 178 1.85 2.66 12.82
CA TYR A 178 0.76 2.82 11.86
C TYR A 178 -0.26 1.70 12.00
N ALA A 179 -1.48 1.99 11.55
CA ALA A 179 -2.57 1.04 11.51
C ALA A 179 -3.37 1.17 10.22
N VAL A 180 -3.86 0.05 9.71
CA VAL A 180 -4.83 0.02 8.62
C VAL A 180 -6.17 -0.39 9.22
N VAL A 181 -7.19 0.44 9.06
CA VAL A 181 -8.53 0.18 9.59
C VAL A 181 -9.58 0.34 8.49
N SER A 182 -10.71 -0.35 8.62
CA SER A 182 -11.81 -0.27 7.65
C SER A 182 -12.47 1.11 7.60
N LYS A 183 -12.48 1.84 8.72
CA LYS A 183 -13.16 3.13 8.85
C LYS A 183 -12.48 4.06 9.87
N GLU A 184 -12.55 5.35 9.60
CA GLU A 184 -12.16 6.42 10.53
C GLU A 184 -13.37 6.74 11.43
N CYS A 185 -13.32 6.27 12.68
CA CYS A 185 -14.35 6.55 13.69
C CYS A 185 -13.75 6.55 15.08
N ARG A 186 -14.54 6.92 16.10
CA ARG A 186 -14.09 7.02 17.48
C ARG A 186 -13.49 5.69 17.96
N GLU A 187 -14.13 4.57 17.66
CA GLU A 187 -13.73 3.24 18.11
C GLU A 187 -12.38 2.80 17.51
N THR A 188 -12.11 3.13 16.23
CA THR A 188 -10.85 2.78 15.58
C THR A 188 -9.70 3.69 16.05
N TRP A 189 -9.99 4.96 16.30
CA TRP A 189 -9.06 5.89 16.93
C TRP A 189 -8.72 5.52 18.37
N GLU A 190 -9.73 5.20 19.18
CA GLU A 190 -9.58 4.76 20.57
C GLU A 190 -8.67 3.52 20.62
N TRP A 191 -8.97 2.52 19.80
CA TRP A 191 -8.15 1.31 19.68
C TRP A 191 -6.69 1.62 19.29
N PHE A 192 -6.47 2.48 18.30
CA PHE A 192 -5.13 2.89 17.88
C PHE A 192 -4.37 3.62 18.99
N LEU A 193 -5.02 4.55 19.68
CA LEU A 193 -4.43 5.36 20.74
C LEU A 193 -4.10 4.53 21.99
N ILE A 194 -4.94 3.53 22.35
CA ILE A 194 -4.65 2.59 23.45
C ILE A 194 -3.37 1.81 23.15
N LEU A 195 -3.24 1.28 21.93
CA LEU A 195 -2.04 0.53 21.52
C LEU A 195 -0.81 1.43 21.50
N LEU A 196 -0.93 2.64 20.95
CA LEU A 196 0.15 3.61 20.93
C LEU A 196 0.60 4.00 22.35
N LYS A 197 -0.34 4.28 23.25
CA LYS A 197 -0.08 4.60 24.66
C LYS A 197 0.70 3.47 25.35
N HIS A 198 0.27 2.23 25.12
CA HIS A 198 0.93 1.04 25.66
C HIS A 198 2.35 0.87 25.10
N ASP A 199 2.52 0.95 23.78
CA ASP A 199 3.81 0.71 23.12
C ASP A 199 4.85 1.80 23.40
N LEU A 200 4.40 3.02 23.68
CA LEU A 200 5.24 4.13 24.12
C LEU A 200 5.40 4.22 25.63
N ASP A 201 4.77 3.33 26.41
CA ASP A 201 4.81 3.31 27.86
C ASP A 201 4.45 4.69 28.48
N ILE A 202 3.40 5.32 27.94
CA ILE A 202 2.97 6.65 28.39
C ILE A 202 2.19 6.51 29.70
N VAL A 203 2.89 6.67 30.81
CA VAL A 203 2.31 6.71 32.16
C VAL A 203 1.86 8.14 32.51
N ARG A 204 2.71 9.13 32.23
CA ARG A 204 2.47 10.55 32.49
C ARG A 204 2.08 11.27 31.21
N GLN A 205 0.79 11.27 30.91
CA GLN A 205 0.25 11.91 29.71
C GLN A 205 0.46 13.44 29.66
N ASP A 206 0.69 14.09 30.81
CA ASP A 206 0.99 15.52 30.91
C ASP A 206 2.37 15.91 30.34
N GLU A 207 3.26 14.93 30.14
CA GLU A 207 4.58 15.15 29.55
C GLU A 207 4.55 15.21 28.01
N TYR A 208 3.46 14.75 27.39
CA TYR A 208 3.34 14.62 25.94
C TYR A 208 2.40 15.66 25.33
N THR A 209 2.80 16.15 24.16
CA THR A 209 2.03 17.07 23.32
C THR A 209 1.51 16.31 22.10
N PHE A 210 0.20 16.31 21.85
CA PHE A 210 -0.39 15.64 20.68
C PHE A 210 -0.81 16.66 19.61
N MET A 211 -0.59 16.33 18.34
CA MET A 211 -0.99 17.13 17.20
C MET A 211 -1.84 16.29 16.25
N SER A 212 -2.92 16.88 15.72
CA SER A 212 -3.76 16.23 14.71
C SER A 212 -4.63 17.24 13.98
N ASP A 213 -5.18 16.86 12.83
CA ASP A 213 -6.03 17.68 11.95
C ASP A 213 -7.52 17.72 12.34
N LYS A 214 -7.88 17.36 13.58
CA LYS A 214 -9.27 17.30 14.11
C LYS A 214 -10.21 16.42 13.28
N GLN A 215 -9.71 15.27 12.88
CA GLN A 215 -10.45 14.21 12.22
C GLN A 215 -11.62 13.65 13.04
N LYS A 216 -12.60 13.02 12.37
CA LYS A 216 -13.90 12.68 12.98
C LYS A 216 -13.75 11.52 13.97
N GLY A 217 -14.24 11.70 15.20
CA GLY A 217 -14.14 10.67 16.25
C GLY A 217 -12.86 10.74 17.08
N LEU A 218 -11.84 11.47 16.59
CA LEU A 218 -10.53 11.51 17.23
C LEU A 218 -10.54 12.25 18.57
N ILE A 219 -11.24 13.39 18.66
CA ILE A 219 -11.30 14.18 19.90
C ILE A 219 -11.92 13.35 21.03
N GLN A 220 -13.03 12.66 20.76
CA GLN A 220 -13.67 11.80 21.76
C GLN A 220 -12.76 10.64 22.18
N ALA A 221 -12.07 10.00 21.22
CA ALA A 221 -11.11 8.95 21.53
C ALA A 221 -9.95 9.46 22.40
N PHE A 222 -9.46 10.68 22.18
CA PHE A 222 -8.45 11.28 23.04
C PHE A 222 -8.95 11.52 24.46
N GLU A 223 -10.18 12.03 24.63
CA GLU A 223 -10.77 12.25 25.96
C GLU A 223 -10.93 10.94 26.75
N GLU A 224 -11.21 9.84 26.06
CA GLU A 224 -11.33 8.51 26.66
C GLU A 224 -9.96 7.90 27.03
N VAL A 225 -8.97 7.97 26.13
CA VAL A 225 -7.66 7.33 26.32
C VAL A 225 -6.70 8.17 27.16
N PHE A 226 -6.83 9.50 27.08
CA PHE A 226 -6.00 10.50 27.75
C PHE A 226 -6.87 11.53 28.50
N PRO A 227 -7.60 11.11 29.56
CA PRO A 227 -8.56 11.98 30.24
C PRO A 227 -7.87 13.15 30.95
N ALA A 228 -8.35 14.38 30.74
CA ALA A 228 -7.83 15.56 31.43
C ALA A 228 -8.02 15.46 32.95
N LYS A 229 -7.07 15.98 33.74
CA LYS A 229 -7.31 16.23 35.17
C LYS A 229 -8.28 17.40 35.30
N LYS A 230 -9.36 17.23 36.06
CA LYS A 230 -10.24 18.32 36.50
C LYS A 230 -9.45 19.23 37.45
N SER A 231 -9.10 20.44 37.01
CA SER A 231 -8.78 21.55 37.90
C SER A 231 -9.70 22.71 37.56
N ASP A 232 -10.34 23.25 38.60
CA ASP A 232 -11.33 24.33 38.56
C ASP A 232 -10.68 25.67 38.17
N ASP A 233 -10.37 25.85 36.89
CA ASP A 233 -10.25 27.18 36.32
C ASP A 233 -10.55 27.11 34.82
N CYS A 234 -11.37 28.05 34.36
CA CYS A 234 -11.91 28.11 33.01
C CYS A 234 -10.78 28.16 31.98
N GLN A 235 -10.49 27.02 31.33
CA GLN A 235 -9.52 26.91 30.24
C GLN A 235 -10.10 26.05 29.11
N GLN A 236 -10.46 26.72 28.01
CA GLN A 236 -10.77 26.10 26.73
C GLN A 236 -9.60 25.21 26.28
N PHE A 237 -9.63 23.88 26.50
CA PHE A 237 -8.66 22.94 25.90
C PHE A 237 -7.19 23.42 25.90
N SER A 238 -6.78 24.18 26.93
CA SER A 238 -5.50 24.92 26.96
C SER A 238 -4.59 24.46 28.10
N GLY A 239 -4.78 23.24 28.59
CA GLY A 239 -4.03 22.68 29.73
C GLY A 239 -3.61 21.21 29.57
N LEU A 240 -3.89 20.58 28.44
CA LEU A 240 -3.13 19.41 27.95
C LEU A 240 -2.33 19.93 26.77
N GLY A 241 -1.09 19.47 26.58
CA GLY A 241 -0.28 19.78 25.39
C GLY A 241 -0.90 19.34 24.05
N VAL A 242 -2.21 19.11 23.95
CA VAL A 242 -2.89 18.97 22.67
C VAL A 242 -3.11 20.37 22.09
N THR A 243 -2.04 20.99 21.59
CA THR A 243 -2.24 22.10 20.67
C THR A 243 -2.73 21.48 19.36
N LEU A 244 -4.05 21.54 19.14
CA LEU A 244 -4.63 21.30 17.82
C LEU A 244 -4.22 22.44 16.89
N VAL A 245 -2.95 22.44 16.48
CA VAL A 245 -2.42 23.38 15.51
C VAL A 245 -3.04 23.02 14.17
N ARG A 246 -3.70 24.01 13.56
CA ARG A 246 -4.21 23.99 12.19
C ARG A 246 -3.19 23.40 11.21
N PRO A 247 -3.65 22.83 10.07
CA PRO A 247 -2.79 22.09 9.16
C PRO A 247 -1.63 22.97 8.70
N LEU A 248 -0.41 22.56 9.03
CA LEU A 248 0.74 22.90 8.22
C LEU A 248 0.58 22.11 6.93
N SER A 249 -0.12 22.72 5.99
CA SER A 249 0.17 22.48 4.57
C SER A 249 1.68 22.54 4.41
N VAL A 250 2.24 21.57 3.68
CA VAL A 250 3.67 21.26 3.48
C VAL A 250 4.18 20.15 4.40
N ILE A 251 4.00 18.89 3.99
CA ILE A 251 5.06 18.00 3.46
C ILE A 251 4.32 16.90 2.67
N CYS A 252 4.04 17.20 1.40
CA CYS A 252 3.97 16.21 0.33
C CYS A 252 5.10 16.60 -0.62
N CYS A 253 6.18 15.83 -0.66
CA CYS A 253 6.99 15.71 -1.86
C CYS A 253 6.51 14.48 -2.64
#